data_AF-A0A356G5W2-F1
#
_entry.id   AF-A0A356G5W2-F1
#
_cell.length_a   1.000
_cell.length_b   1.000
_cell.length_c   1.000
_cell.angle_alpha   90.00
_cell.angle_beta   90.00
_cell.angle_gamma   90.00
#
_symmetry.space_group_name_H-M   'P 1'
#
loop_
_entity.id
_entity.type
_entity.pdbx_description
1 polymer ?
#
loop_
_entity_poly.entity_id
_entity_poly.type
_entity_poly.pdbx_seq_one_letter_code
_entity_poly.pdbx_strand_id
1 'polypeptide(L)'
;MWELKQTGIQISCDGEIEASGSSRPSQPQQLGLERVEQVRTRVNQDYFRSVLLSNYDGTCCITGIDIPALLTASHIKPWSAATPSERLMSSNGLLLNALHDRAFDRGLITLDDRYRVVVSSRVPHTPTNDQWLYAFDGRKIALPGKDKSTWPSLDFIHYHNDCVFEQCA
;
A
#
# COMPACT_ATOMS: atom_id res chain seq x y z
N MET A 1 44.20 -41.61 -12.89
CA MET A 1 45.00 -40.36 -12.92
C MET A 1 44.11 -39.21 -12.48
N TRP A 2 43.90 -39.10 -11.17
CA TRP A 2 43.84 -37.85 -10.39
C TRP A 2 43.84 -38.27 -8.91
N GLU A 3 44.74 -37.63 -8.17
CA GLU A 3 45.25 -38.04 -6.86
C GLU A 3 44.32 -37.62 -5.72
N LEU A 4 44.21 -38.52 -4.73
CA LEU A 4 43.68 -38.21 -3.41
C LEU A 4 44.60 -37.16 -2.76
N LYS A 5 44.10 -35.93 -2.59
CA LYS A 5 44.78 -34.92 -1.76
C LYS A 5 44.81 -35.42 -0.32
N GLN A 6 45.99 -35.91 0.05
CA GLN A 6 46.40 -36.26 1.39
C GLN A 6 46.10 -35.10 2.33
N THR A 7 45.16 -35.31 3.27
CA THR A 7 45.06 -34.48 4.46
C THR A 7 46.37 -34.65 5.23
N GLY A 8 47.25 -33.66 5.12
CA GLY A 8 48.58 -33.63 5.74
C GLY A 8 48.51 -33.52 7.26
N ILE A 9 47.99 -34.55 7.91
CA ILE A 9 48.00 -34.71 9.36
C ILE A 9 49.25 -35.54 9.68
N GLN A 10 50.29 -34.86 10.14
CA GLN A 10 51.45 -35.50 10.78
C GLN A 10 51.11 -35.67 12.25
N ILE A 11 50.94 -36.92 12.70
CA ILE A 11 50.74 -37.26 14.10
C ILE A 11 52.12 -37.48 14.71
N SER A 12 52.64 -36.46 15.39
CA SER A 12 53.80 -36.60 16.28
C SER A 12 53.34 -37.27 17.59
N CYS A 13 54.19 -38.09 18.20
CA CYS A 13 53.91 -38.86 19.42
C CYS A 13 53.87 -38.03 20.71
N ASP A 14 53.82 -36.71 20.61
CA ASP A 14 53.62 -35.78 21.72
C ASP A 14 52.35 -34.97 21.41
N GLY A 15 51.24 -35.39 22.00
CA GLY A 15 49.89 -34.99 21.62
C GLY A 15 49.56 -33.51 21.84
N GLU A 16 49.93 -32.67 20.87
CA GLU A 16 49.42 -31.31 20.72
C GLU A 16 48.64 -31.18 19.41
N ILE A 17 47.34 -30.90 19.52
CA ILE A 17 46.45 -30.66 18.37
C ILE A 17 46.30 -29.14 18.23
N GLU A 18 47.02 -28.53 17.29
CA GLU A 18 46.73 -27.15 16.87
C GLU A 18 45.52 -27.14 15.93
N ALA A 19 44.36 -26.74 16.46
CA ALA A 19 43.17 -26.48 15.67
C ALA A 19 43.32 -25.18 14.87
N SER A 20 43.91 -25.25 13.67
CA SER A 20 43.83 -24.17 12.70
C SER A 20 42.51 -24.27 11.91
N GLY A 21 41.70 -23.20 11.94
CA GLY A 21 40.58 -23.02 11.02
C GLY A 21 39.26 -22.63 11.67
N SER A 22 39.16 -21.39 12.15
CA SER A 22 37.86 -20.72 12.34
C SER A 22 37.32 -20.26 10.98
N SER A 23 36.65 -21.14 10.23
CA SER A 23 35.84 -20.70 9.09
C SER A 23 34.43 -20.36 9.57
N ARG A 24 34.17 -19.05 9.78
CA ARG A 24 32.79 -18.55 9.88
C ARG A 24 32.09 -18.88 8.56
N PRO A 25 30.87 -19.46 8.57
CA PRO A 25 30.11 -19.63 7.35
C PRO A 25 29.85 -18.25 6.73
N SER A 26 30.26 -18.07 5.48
CA SER A 26 29.99 -16.87 4.70
C SER A 26 28.49 -16.66 4.59
N GLN A 27 28.01 -15.45 4.93
CA GLN A 27 26.61 -15.08 4.70
C GLN A 27 26.25 -15.33 3.23
N PRO A 28 25.08 -15.93 2.93
CA PRO A 28 24.65 -16.11 1.55
C PRO A 28 24.60 -14.75 0.84
N GLN A 29 25.24 -14.65 -0.33
CA GLN A 29 25.16 -13.46 -1.16
C GLN A 29 23.70 -13.27 -1.61
N GLN A 30 23.03 -12.21 -1.13
CA GLN A 30 21.72 -11.81 -1.64
C GLN A 30 21.88 -11.29 -3.07
N LEU A 31 21.69 -12.16 -4.05
CA LEU A 31 21.68 -11.83 -5.47
C LEU A 31 20.27 -11.41 -5.90
N GLY A 32 20.18 -10.41 -6.78
CA GLY A 32 18.92 -9.94 -7.39
C GLY A 32 18.42 -10.90 -8.47
N LEU A 33 17.97 -12.08 -8.07
CA LEU A 33 17.44 -13.09 -8.98
C LEU A 33 15.96 -12.83 -9.31
N GLU A 34 15.55 -13.22 -10.52
CA GLU A 34 14.18 -13.07 -11.00
C GLU A 34 13.39 -14.38 -10.80
N ARG A 35 12.10 -14.24 -10.50
CA ARG A 35 11.14 -15.35 -10.42
C ARG A 35 9.86 -14.99 -11.17
N VAL A 36 9.34 -15.92 -11.94
CA VAL A 36 8.03 -15.78 -12.60
C VAL A 36 6.93 -16.25 -11.64
N GLU A 37 5.88 -15.43 -11.50
CA GLU A 37 4.71 -15.69 -10.66
C GLU A 37 3.43 -15.53 -11.51
N GLN A 38 2.40 -16.35 -11.24
CA GLN A 38 1.08 -16.19 -11.86
C GLN A 38 0.24 -15.22 -11.02
N VAL A 39 -0.14 -14.08 -11.61
CA VAL A 39 -0.91 -13.02 -10.94
C VAL A 39 -2.34 -12.98 -11.46
N ARG A 40 -3.31 -12.82 -10.55
CA ARG A 40 -4.71 -12.56 -10.92
C ARG A 40 -4.88 -11.09 -11.28
N THR A 41 -5.28 -10.81 -12.51
CA THR A 41 -5.56 -9.44 -12.97
C THR A 41 -7.01 -9.03 -12.69
N ARG A 42 -7.23 -7.77 -12.32
CA ARG A 42 -8.57 -7.19 -12.13
C ARG A 42 -9.15 -6.82 -13.50
N VAL A 43 -10.14 -7.59 -13.95
CA VAL A 43 -10.89 -7.27 -15.18
C VAL A 43 -11.75 -6.04 -14.93
N ASN A 44 -11.82 -5.12 -15.90
CA ASN A 44 -12.57 -3.84 -15.85
C ASN A 44 -12.05 -2.78 -14.86
N GLN A 45 -10.81 -2.90 -14.39
CA GLN A 45 -10.18 -1.83 -13.59
C GLN A 45 -10.07 -0.52 -14.38
N ASP A 46 -9.80 -0.60 -15.68
CA ASP A 46 -9.70 0.58 -16.56
C ASP A 46 -11.05 1.29 -16.73
N TYR A 47 -12.15 0.52 -16.77
CA TYR A 47 -13.50 1.08 -16.79
C TYR A 47 -13.82 1.78 -15.47
N PHE A 48 -13.56 1.13 -14.34
CA PHE A 48 -13.76 1.78 -13.03
C PHE A 48 -12.94 3.08 -12.92
N ARG A 49 -11.68 3.04 -13.37
CA ARG A 49 -10.82 4.22 -13.42
C ARG A 49 -11.37 5.32 -14.31
N SER A 50 -11.84 5.01 -15.52
CA SER A 50 -12.36 6.02 -16.44
C SER A 50 -13.63 6.69 -15.90
N VAL A 51 -14.50 5.91 -15.24
CA VAL A 51 -15.69 6.44 -14.55
C VAL A 51 -15.28 7.42 -13.44
N LEU A 52 -14.31 7.07 -12.59
CA LEU A 52 -13.86 7.98 -11.52
C LEU A 52 -13.15 9.22 -12.08
N LEU A 53 -12.32 9.09 -13.12
CA LEU A 53 -11.73 10.24 -13.81
C LEU A 53 -12.81 11.20 -14.32
N SER A 54 -13.87 10.67 -14.93
CA SER A 54 -14.99 11.50 -15.40
C SER A 54 -15.77 12.13 -14.25
N ASN A 55 -16.01 11.41 -13.16
CA ASN A 55 -16.83 11.86 -12.04
C ASN A 55 -16.17 12.99 -11.22
N TYR A 56 -14.84 12.96 -11.11
CA TYR A 56 -14.05 13.92 -10.36
C TYR A 56 -13.34 14.94 -11.25
N ASP A 57 -13.76 15.10 -12.51
CA ASP A 57 -13.16 16.02 -13.49
C ASP A 57 -11.64 15.90 -13.56
N GLY A 58 -11.14 14.66 -13.54
CA GLY A 58 -9.72 14.34 -13.61
C GLY A 58 -8.89 14.86 -12.43
N THR A 59 -9.50 15.14 -11.28
CA THR A 59 -8.87 15.85 -10.17
C THR A 59 -8.92 15.04 -8.87
N CYS A 60 -7.81 15.00 -8.11
CA CYS A 60 -7.78 14.38 -6.79
C CYS A 60 -8.77 15.06 -5.84
N CYS A 61 -9.66 14.28 -5.22
CA CYS A 61 -10.72 14.83 -4.37
C CYS A 61 -10.24 15.45 -3.05
N ILE A 62 -9.01 15.17 -2.61
CA ILE A 62 -8.40 15.76 -1.41
C ILE A 62 -7.56 16.98 -1.75
N THR A 63 -6.63 16.84 -2.72
CA THR A 63 -5.57 17.83 -2.93
C THR A 63 -5.80 18.76 -4.11
N GLY A 64 -6.70 18.41 -5.04
CA GLY A 64 -6.89 19.18 -6.27
C GLY A 64 -5.85 18.90 -7.37
N ILE A 65 -4.94 17.93 -7.20
CA ILE A 65 -4.00 17.55 -8.26
C ILE A 65 -4.78 17.02 -9.48
N ASP A 66 -4.52 17.56 -10.66
CA ASP A 66 -5.24 17.29 -11.91
C ASP A 66 -4.37 16.58 -12.98
N ILE A 67 -3.23 16.02 -12.57
CA ILE A 67 -2.30 15.30 -13.44
C ILE A 67 -2.68 13.81 -13.46
N PRO A 68 -3.31 13.26 -14.52
CA PRO A 68 -3.90 11.92 -14.48
C PRO A 68 -2.90 10.79 -14.18
N ALA A 69 -1.64 10.98 -14.56
CA ALA A 69 -0.56 10.02 -14.27
C ALA A 69 -0.24 9.88 -12.77
N LEU A 70 -0.61 10.86 -11.95
CA LEU A 70 -0.42 10.83 -10.49
C LEU A 70 -1.66 10.35 -9.73
N LEU A 71 -2.76 10.09 -10.46
CA LEU A 71 -4.04 9.73 -9.87
C LEU A 71 -4.27 8.22 -9.87
N THR A 72 -4.88 7.74 -8.80
CA THR A 72 -5.32 6.36 -8.57
C THR A 72 -6.83 6.34 -8.35
N ALA A 73 -7.48 5.35 -8.96
CA ALA A 73 -8.87 5.01 -8.69
C ALA A 73 -8.92 4.09 -7.48
N SER A 74 -9.10 4.68 -6.30
CA SER A 74 -9.03 4.01 -5.00
C SER A 74 -10.38 3.44 -4.61
N HIS A 75 -10.40 2.22 -4.07
CA HIS A 75 -11.62 1.59 -3.55
C HIS A 75 -11.81 1.97 -2.08
N ILE A 76 -13.02 2.38 -1.70
CA ILE A 76 -13.33 2.70 -0.30
C ILE A 76 -13.41 1.41 0.52
N LYS A 77 -14.33 0.52 0.15
CA LYS A 77 -14.34 -0.88 0.60
C LYS A 77 -13.33 -1.66 -0.24
N PRO A 78 -12.27 -2.24 0.37
CA PRO A 78 -11.20 -2.89 -0.38
C PRO A 78 -11.70 -3.98 -1.33
N TRP A 79 -11.05 -4.10 -2.49
CA TRP A 79 -11.40 -5.07 -3.55
C TRP A 79 -11.60 -6.51 -3.03
N SER A 80 -10.76 -6.93 -2.08
CA SER A 80 -10.81 -8.27 -1.48
C SER A 80 -12.10 -8.53 -0.69
N ALA A 81 -12.68 -7.49 -0.07
CA ALA A 81 -13.91 -7.55 0.70
C ALA A 81 -15.16 -7.18 -0.11
N ALA A 82 -14.99 -6.46 -1.22
CA ALA A 82 -16.08 -6.05 -2.09
C ALA A 82 -16.63 -7.22 -2.93
N THR A 83 -17.95 -7.29 -3.07
CA THR A 83 -18.65 -8.17 -4.00
C THR A 83 -18.34 -7.77 -5.46
N PRO A 84 -18.56 -8.65 -6.45
CA PRO A 84 -18.34 -8.31 -7.86
C PRO A 84 -19.07 -7.04 -8.32
N SER A 85 -20.29 -6.81 -7.84
CA SER A 85 -21.05 -5.60 -8.16
C SER A 85 -20.45 -4.36 -7.49
N GLU A 86 -20.08 -4.46 -6.20
CA GLU A 86 -19.46 -3.35 -5.46
C GLU A 86 -18.12 -2.88 -6.03
N ARG A 87 -17.38 -3.78 -6.70
CA ARG A 87 -16.08 -3.45 -7.31
C ARG A 87 -16.17 -2.48 -8.48
N LEU A 88 -17.34 -2.38 -9.11
CA LEU A 88 -17.59 -1.50 -10.26
C LEU A 88 -18.48 -0.29 -9.90
N MET A 89 -19.00 -0.22 -8.67
CA MET A 89 -19.79 0.93 -8.24
C MET A 89 -18.90 2.14 -8.02
N SER A 90 -19.18 3.23 -8.71
CA SER A 90 -18.45 4.51 -8.54
C SER A 90 -18.59 5.08 -7.12
N SER A 91 -19.70 4.81 -6.45
CA SER A 91 -19.92 5.17 -5.04
C SER A 91 -18.99 4.42 -4.06
N ASN A 92 -18.32 3.36 -4.51
CA ASN A 92 -17.24 2.69 -3.79
C ASN A 92 -15.84 3.21 -4.20
N GLY A 93 -15.77 4.40 -4.81
CA GLY A 93 -14.57 4.92 -5.43
C GLY A 93 -14.22 6.35 -5.06
N LEU A 94 -12.93 6.59 -4.84
CA LEU A 94 -12.32 7.91 -4.71
C LEU A 94 -11.24 8.08 -5.76
N LEU A 95 -11.14 9.29 -6.35
CA LEU A 95 -9.99 9.64 -7.18
C LEU A 95 -8.95 10.37 -6.31
N LEU A 96 -7.84 9.69 -6.04
CA LEU A 96 -6.81 10.16 -5.12
C LEU A 96 -5.47 10.28 -5.82
N ASN A 97 -4.57 11.13 -5.33
CA ASN A 97 -3.17 11.03 -5.72
C ASN A 97 -2.51 9.82 -5.03
N ALA A 98 -1.38 9.35 -5.57
CA ALA A 98 -0.69 8.14 -5.08
C ALA A 98 -0.37 8.14 -3.57
N LEU A 99 0.00 9.28 -2.98
CA LEU A 99 0.28 9.37 -1.54
C LEU A 99 -0.98 9.15 -0.71
N HIS A 100 -2.06 9.85 -1.06
CA HIS A 100 -3.30 9.81 -0.31
C HIS A 100 -4.05 8.49 -0.52
N ASP A 101 -4.01 7.94 -1.74
CA ASP A 101 -4.45 6.57 -2.02
C ASP A 101 -3.77 5.57 -1.09
N ARG A 102 -2.44 5.66 -1.00
CA ARG A 102 -1.66 4.75 -0.15
C ARG A 102 -1.97 4.92 1.33
N ALA A 103 -2.16 6.15 1.79
CA ALA A 103 -2.53 6.45 3.17
C ALA A 103 -3.93 5.94 3.51
N PHE A 104 -4.89 6.10 2.59
CA PHE A 104 -6.26 5.63 2.73
C PHE A 104 -6.32 4.09 2.77
N ASP A 105 -5.64 3.41 1.84
CA ASP A 105 -5.51 1.95 1.81
C ASP A 105 -4.88 1.35 3.06
N ARG A 106 -4.04 2.14 3.77
CA ARG A 106 -3.37 1.75 5.00
C ARG A 106 -4.11 2.15 6.26
N GLY A 107 -5.29 2.76 6.14
CA GLY A 107 -6.05 3.23 7.29
C GLY A 107 -5.39 4.38 8.04
N LEU A 108 -4.44 5.10 7.41
CA LEU A 108 -3.79 6.28 7.99
C LEU A 108 -4.65 7.54 7.82
N ILE A 109 -5.55 7.53 6.84
CA ILE A 109 -6.61 8.53 6.67
C ILE A 109 -7.94 7.84 6.34
N THR A 110 -9.05 8.50 6.63
CA THR A 110 -10.40 8.09 6.21
C THR A 110 -11.30 9.31 5.98
N LEU A 111 -12.61 9.10 5.80
CA LEU A 111 -13.64 10.12 5.75
C LEU A 111 -14.66 9.95 6.88
N ASP A 112 -15.19 11.07 7.39
CA ASP A 112 -16.35 11.07 8.28
C ASP A 112 -17.69 11.13 7.51
N ASP A 113 -18.81 11.08 8.25
CA ASP A 113 -20.18 11.15 7.70
C ASP A 113 -20.49 12.45 6.94
N ARG A 114 -19.63 13.46 7.04
CA ARG A 114 -19.74 14.75 6.34
C ARG A 114 -18.76 14.86 5.18
N TYR A 115 -18.10 13.76 4.83
CA TYR A 115 -17.06 13.66 3.79
C TYR A 115 -15.84 14.52 4.10
N ARG A 116 -15.51 14.68 5.38
CA ARG A 116 -14.28 15.35 5.80
C ARG A 116 -13.18 14.34 6.02
N VAL A 117 -11.96 14.66 5.60
CA VAL A 117 -10.79 13.83 5.86
C VAL A 117 -10.56 13.74 7.36
N VAL A 118 -10.26 12.54 7.83
CA VAL A 118 -9.86 12.26 9.21
C VAL A 118 -8.50 11.57 9.16
N VAL A 119 -7.51 12.14 9.83
CA VAL A 119 -6.17 11.54 9.96
C VAL A 119 -6.12 10.65 11.19
N SER A 120 -5.55 9.46 11.04
CA SER A 120 -5.36 8.50 12.13
C SER A 120 -4.45 9.08 13.21
N SER A 121 -4.81 8.85 14.48
CA SER A 121 -3.99 9.20 15.65
C SER A 121 -2.64 8.46 15.70
N ARG A 122 -2.43 7.45 14.85
CA ARG A 122 -1.17 6.72 14.73
C ARG A 122 -0.17 7.41 13.80
N VAL A 123 -0.60 8.40 13.03
CA VAL A 123 0.29 9.21 12.19
C VAL A 123 1.04 10.19 13.09
N PRO A 124 2.38 10.11 13.19
CA PRO A 124 3.13 11.02 14.04
C PRO A 124 3.10 12.44 13.49
N HIS A 125 2.94 13.43 14.37
CA HIS A 125 3.10 14.84 14.01
C HIS A 125 4.56 15.15 13.71
N THR A 126 4.80 15.57 12.47
CA THR A 126 6.09 16.09 11.99
C THR A 126 5.78 17.19 10.99
N PRO A 127 6.68 18.16 10.75
CA PRO A 127 6.42 19.24 9.78
C PRO A 127 5.97 18.71 8.40
N THR A 128 6.54 17.58 7.97
CA THR A 128 6.19 16.93 6.71
C THR A 128 4.81 16.26 6.76
N ASN A 129 4.52 15.46 7.78
CA ASN A 129 3.19 14.82 7.89
C ASN A 129 2.09 15.86 8.10
N ASP A 130 2.40 16.94 8.82
CA ASP A 130 1.48 18.03 9.03
C ASP A 130 1.16 18.74 7.71
N GLN A 131 2.16 18.95 6.86
CA GLN A 131 1.98 19.53 5.54
C GLN A 131 1.20 18.61 4.58
N TRP A 132 1.50 17.32 4.57
CA TRP A 132 1.01 16.40 3.54
C TRP A 132 -0.22 15.58 3.93
N LEU A 133 -0.55 15.48 5.22
CA LEU A 133 -1.71 14.76 5.73
C LEU A 133 -2.59 15.67 6.60
N TYR A 134 -2.07 16.18 7.73
CA TYR A 134 -2.90 16.94 8.68
C TYR A 134 -3.38 18.29 8.13
N ALA A 135 -2.71 18.86 7.13
CA ALA A 135 -3.19 20.05 6.43
C ALA A 135 -4.59 19.83 5.85
N PHE A 136 -4.95 18.59 5.52
CA PHE A 136 -6.26 18.21 5.00
C PHE A 136 -7.24 17.71 6.07
N ASP A 137 -6.79 17.48 7.30
CA ASP A 137 -7.65 17.00 8.39
C ASP A 137 -8.83 17.95 8.62
N GLY A 138 -10.03 17.38 8.75
CA GLY A 138 -11.29 18.11 8.86
C GLY A 138 -11.74 18.84 7.59
N ARG A 139 -10.96 18.84 6.49
CA ARG A 139 -11.40 19.43 5.22
C ARG A 139 -12.34 18.50 4.50
N LYS A 140 -13.41 19.07 3.94
CA LYS A 140 -14.35 18.34 3.09
C LYS A 140 -13.71 18.05 1.73
N ILE A 141 -13.79 16.81 1.26
CA ILE A 141 -13.33 16.44 -0.08
C ILE A 141 -14.21 17.08 -1.16
N ALA A 142 -13.66 17.24 -2.36
CA ALA A 142 -14.45 17.51 -3.55
C ALA A 142 -15.32 16.29 -3.85
N LEU A 143 -16.63 16.48 -3.95
CA LEU A 143 -17.58 15.42 -4.25
C LEU A 143 -17.80 15.32 -5.77
N PRO A 144 -18.02 14.12 -6.31
CA PRO A 144 -18.17 13.94 -7.74
C PRO A 144 -19.51 14.49 -8.22
N GLY A 145 -19.45 15.44 -9.18
CA GLY A 145 -20.63 16.02 -9.81
C GLY A 145 -21.70 16.59 -8.86
N LYS A 146 -22.89 16.85 -9.41
CA LYS A 146 -24.06 17.34 -8.65
C LYS A 146 -25.03 16.23 -8.26
N ASP A 147 -24.96 15.10 -8.96
CA ASP A 147 -25.82 13.95 -8.67
C ASP A 147 -25.28 13.23 -7.43
N LYS A 148 -26.12 13.11 -6.39
CA LYS A 148 -25.74 12.40 -5.16
C LYS A 148 -25.60 10.90 -5.36
N SER A 149 -26.15 10.33 -6.44
CA SER A 149 -26.02 8.90 -6.74
C SER A 149 -24.58 8.47 -7.01
N THR A 150 -23.72 9.40 -7.44
CA THR A 150 -22.30 9.15 -7.73
C THR A 150 -21.40 9.41 -6.53
N TRP A 151 -21.94 9.97 -5.45
CA TRP A 151 -21.16 10.28 -4.25
C TRP A 151 -20.68 9.01 -3.56
N PRO A 152 -19.55 9.09 -2.83
CA PRO A 152 -19.11 8.00 -1.97
C PRO A 152 -20.24 7.55 -1.03
N SER A 153 -20.56 6.26 -1.02
CA SER A 153 -21.60 5.72 -0.14
C SER A 153 -21.11 5.75 1.31
N LEU A 154 -21.98 6.17 2.23
CA LEU A 154 -21.69 6.12 3.65
C LEU A 154 -21.46 4.68 4.12
N ASP A 155 -22.16 3.69 3.56
CA ASP A 155 -21.95 2.28 3.93
C ASP A 155 -20.51 1.81 3.65
N PHE A 156 -19.89 2.27 2.56
CA PHE A 156 -18.49 1.94 2.28
C PHE A 156 -17.52 2.70 3.17
N ILE A 157 -17.83 3.97 3.46
CA ILE A 157 -17.02 4.78 4.39
C ILE A 157 -17.07 4.17 5.79
N HIS A 158 -18.25 3.77 6.27
CA HIS A 158 -18.42 3.07 7.54
C HIS A 158 -17.66 1.74 7.56
N TYR A 159 -17.75 0.94 6.50
CA TYR A 159 -16.94 -0.27 6.38
C TYR A 159 -15.44 0.03 6.51
N HIS A 160 -14.94 1.06 5.81
CA HIS A 160 -13.53 1.44 5.91
C HIS A 160 -13.16 1.90 7.32
N ASN A 161 -14.00 2.71 7.95
CA ASN A 161 -13.81 3.19 9.32
C ASN A 161 -13.74 2.04 10.34
N ASP A 162 -14.58 1.01 10.16
CA ASP A 162 -14.68 -0.12 11.09
C ASP A 162 -13.60 -1.19 10.85
N CYS A 163 -13.21 -1.41 9.59
CA CYS A 163 -12.40 -2.58 9.21
C CYS A 163 -10.99 -2.24 8.73
N VAL A 164 -10.70 -0.99 8.36
CA VAL A 164 -9.45 -0.58 7.72
C VAL A 164 -8.78 0.57 8.47
N PHE A 165 -9.54 1.59 8.87
CA PHE A 165 -9.00 2.77 9.53
C PHE A 165 -8.35 2.43 10.87
N GLU A 166 -7.08 2.83 11.04
CA GLU A 166 -6.36 2.53 12.27
C GLU A 166 -6.66 3.63 13.30
N GLN A 167 -7.51 3.37 14.29
CA GLN A 167 -7.66 4.24 15.47
C GLN A 167 -6.93 3.66 16.67
N CYS A 168 -6.48 4.51 17.59
CA CYS A 168 -6.08 4.03 18.92
C CYS A 168 -7.32 3.50 19.65
N ALA A 169 -7.20 2.31 20.23
CA ALA A 169 -8.21 1.73 21.12
C ALA A 169 -8.27 2.46 22.47
#